data_AF-A0A1A8DG10-F1
#
_entry.id   AF-A0A1A8DG10-F1
#
_cell.length_a   1.000
_cell.length_b   1.000
_cell.length_c   1.000
_cell.angle_alpha   90.00
_cell.angle_beta   90.00
_cell.angle_gamma   90.00
#
_symmetry.space_group_name_H-M   'P 1'
#
loop_
_entity.id
_entity.type
_entity.pdbx_description
1 polymer ?
#
loop_
_entity_poly.entity_id
_entity_poly.type
_entity_poly.pdbx_seq_one_letter_code
_entity_poly.pdbx_strand_id
1 'polypeptide(L)'
;MGDVVSSHLDENRREMITGRTRRVMRDFGDLYEQQYAVALFNVVRFEIEGGGGGQSQLLHRKDPLAGRNIFSGNLFQYLEENRKWRNRFVSVPSGYTINLYE
;
A
#
# COMPACT_ATOMS: atom_id res chain seq x y z
N MET A 1 -6.15 -30.36 -17.77
CA MET A 1 -5.75 -29.03 -18.28
C MET A 1 -5.62 -28.12 -17.07
N GLY A 2 -4.44 -27.53 -16.86
CA GLY A 2 -4.21 -26.65 -15.71
C GLY A 2 -5.01 -25.34 -15.81
N ASP A 3 -5.25 -24.71 -14.66
CA ASP A 3 -5.86 -23.38 -14.56
C ASP A 3 -5.00 -22.32 -15.29
N VAL A 4 -5.59 -21.19 -15.70
CA VAL A 4 -4.98 -20.11 -16.50
C VAL A 4 -3.66 -19.62 -15.91
N VAL A 5 -3.58 -19.56 -14.58
CA VAL A 5 -2.36 -19.18 -13.85
C VAL A 5 -1.26 -20.22 -14.08
N SER A 6 -1.59 -21.52 -14.01
CA SER A 6 -0.61 -22.59 -14.21
C SER A 6 -0.13 -22.74 -15.65
N SER A 7 -0.95 -22.36 -16.65
CA SER A 7 -0.56 -22.42 -18.06
C SER A 7 0.26 -21.23 -18.53
N HIS A 8 0.08 -20.04 -17.94
CA HIS A 8 0.74 -18.82 -18.37
C HIS A 8 1.80 -18.28 -17.40
N LEU A 9 1.84 -18.75 -16.16
CA LEU A 9 2.86 -18.43 -15.15
C LEU A 9 3.53 -19.73 -14.68
N ASP A 10 4.18 -20.42 -15.63
CA ASP A 10 5.08 -21.53 -15.34
C ASP A 10 6.36 -21.05 -14.63
N GLU A 11 7.19 -22.00 -14.17
CA GLU A 11 8.39 -21.67 -13.38
C GLU A 11 9.37 -20.79 -14.15
N ASN A 12 9.63 -21.12 -15.42
CA ASN A 12 10.52 -20.33 -16.27
C ASN A 12 10.05 -18.87 -16.41
N ARG A 13 8.74 -18.65 -16.59
CA ARG A 13 8.18 -17.30 -16.70
C ARG A 13 8.21 -16.56 -15.36
N ARG A 14 7.97 -17.25 -14.24
CA ARG A 14 8.10 -16.68 -12.89
C ARG A 14 9.54 -16.27 -12.59
N GLU A 15 10.51 -17.11 -12.94
CA GLU A 15 11.94 -16.80 -12.78
C GLU A 15 12.33 -15.57 -13.63
N MET A 16 11.88 -15.51 -14.88
CA MET A 16 12.13 -14.35 -15.74
C MET A 16 11.53 -13.06 -15.16
N ILE A 17 10.27 -13.10 -14.70
CA ILE A 17 9.61 -11.94 -14.07
C ILE A 17 10.40 -11.53 -12.83
N THR A 18 10.76 -12.49 -11.98
CA THR A 18 11.52 -12.24 -10.75
C THR A 18 12.88 -11.61 -11.06
N GLY A 19 13.60 -12.10 -12.07
CA GLY A 19 14.88 -11.54 -12.51
C GLY A 19 14.75 -10.08 -12.96
N ARG A 20 13.69 -9.75 -13.72
CA ARG A 20 13.40 -8.37 -14.13
C ARG A 20 13.03 -7.49 -12.94
N THR A 21 12.15 -7.95 -12.06
CA THR A 21 11.75 -7.22 -10.85
C THR A 21 12.97 -6.94 -9.96
N ARG A 22 13.84 -7.92 -9.74
CA ARG A 22 15.07 -7.70 -8.95
C ARG A 22 15.98 -6.63 -9.55
N ARG A 23 16.15 -6.61 -10.88
CA ARG A 23 16.94 -5.58 -11.54
C ARG A 23 16.36 -4.20 -11.32
N VAL A 24 15.05 -4.03 -11.57
CA VAL A 24 14.36 -2.74 -11.38
C VAL A 24 14.43 -2.28 -9.92
N MET A 25 14.21 -3.20 -8.98
CA MET A 25 14.27 -2.87 -7.55
C MET A 25 15.68 -2.51 -7.09
N ARG A 26 16.72 -3.10 -7.68
CA ARG A 26 18.11 -2.72 -7.42
C ARG A 26 18.40 -1.31 -7.94
N ASP A 27 18.07 -1.04 -9.20
CA ASP A 27 18.29 0.27 -9.82
C ASP A 27 17.55 1.38 -9.04
N PHE A 28 16.33 1.08 -8.57
CA PHE A 28 15.59 1.96 -7.67
C PHE A 28 16.26 2.13 -6.30
N GLY A 29 16.76 1.04 -5.71
CA GLY A 29 17.45 1.06 -4.41
C GLY A 29 18.69 1.95 -4.43
N ASP A 30 19.51 1.83 -5.47
CA ASP A 30 20.73 2.64 -5.64
C ASP A 30 20.39 4.14 -5.72
N LEU A 31 19.31 4.50 -6.43
CA LEU A 31 18.81 5.88 -6.49
C LEU A 31 18.23 6.35 -5.16
N TYR A 32 17.48 5.49 -4.47
CA TYR A 32 16.88 5.80 -3.18
C TYR A 32 17.94 6.11 -2.12
N GLU A 33 19.00 5.31 -2.06
CA GLU A 33 20.12 5.52 -1.12
C GLU A 33 20.82 6.87 -1.36
N GLN A 34 21.07 7.22 -2.63
CA GLN A 34 21.65 8.52 -2.98
C GLN A 34 20.73 9.68 -2.60
N GLN A 35 19.43 9.55 -2.84
CA GLN A 35 18.45 10.60 -2.53
C GLN A 35 18.19 10.76 -1.04
N TYR A 36 18.35 9.70 -0.25
CA TYR A 36 18.12 9.74 1.20
C TYR A 36 19.01 10.80 1.88
N ALA A 37 20.30 10.83 1.56
CA ALA A 37 21.24 11.80 2.11
C ALA A 37 20.88 13.25 1.72
N VAL A 38 20.46 13.46 0.47
CA VAL A 38 20.05 14.78 -0.03
C VAL A 38 18.78 15.26 0.68
N ALA A 39 17.78 14.39 0.80
CA ALA A 39 16.54 14.70 1.51
C ALA A 39 16.81 15.04 2.98
N LEU A 40 17.63 14.23 3.66
CA LEU A 40 18.00 14.45 5.06
C LEU A 40 18.73 15.79 5.23
N PHE A 41 19.73 16.07 4.40
CA PHE A 41 20.46 17.33 4.45
C PHE A 41 19.51 18.52 4.26
N ASN A 42 18.61 18.46 3.28
CA ASN A 42 17.67 19.55 3.02
C ASN A 42 16.71 19.80 4.19
N VAL A 43 16.21 18.73 4.84
CA VAL A 43 15.38 18.85 6.04
C VAL A 43 16.15 19.54 7.17
N VAL A 44 17.35 19.04 7.49
CA VAL A 44 18.18 19.59 8.57
C VAL A 44 18.57 21.05 8.30
N ARG A 45 19.00 21.35 7.07
CA ARG A 45 19.34 22.71 6.66
C ARG A 45 18.14 23.65 6.81
N PHE A 46 16.97 23.23 6.33
CA PHE A 46 15.74 24.03 6.38
C PHE A 46 15.33 24.34 7.83
N GLU A 47 15.48 23.38 8.74
CA GLU A 47 15.23 23.58 10.17
C GLU A 47 16.24 24.53 10.82
N ILE A 48 17.55 24.37 10.53
CA ILE A 48 18.62 25.21 11.09
C ILE A 48 18.54 26.66 10.61
N GLU A 49 18.27 26.87 9.32
CA GLU A 49 18.14 28.20 8.73
C GLU A 49 16.82 28.90 9.12
N GLY A 50 15.93 28.22 9.85
CA GLY A 50 14.64 28.78 10.25
C GLY A 50 13.68 29.00 9.09
N GLY A 51 13.80 28.20 8.01
CA GLY A 51 13.00 28.32 6.79
C GLY A 51 11.52 27.95 6.96
N GLY A 52 11.13 27.46 8.14
CA GLY A 52 9.74 27.13 8.47
C GLY A 52 8.82 28.33 8.25
N GLY A 53 7.76 28.14 7.45
CA GLY A 53 6.70 29.13 7.34
C GLY A 53 6.02 29.40 8.68
N GLY A 54 5.12 30.40 8.70
CA GLY A 54 4.37 30.74 9.91
C GLY A 54 3.62 29.53 10.49
N GLN A 55 3.54 29.47 11.81
CA GLN A 55 2.75 28.45 12.50
C GLN A 55 1.28 28.52 12.06
N SER A 56 0.67 27.36 11.78
CA SER A 56 -0.77 27.29 11.48
C SER A 56 -1.59 27.88 12.63
N GLN A 57 -2.61 28.66 12.29
CA GLN A 57 -3.56 29.20 13.26
C GLN A 57 -4.48 28.11 13.83
N LEU A 58 -4.66 27.00 13.10
CA LEU A 58 -5.48 25.87 13.51
C LEU A 58 -4.63 24.78 14.18
N LEU A 59 -5.18 24.17 15.22
CA LEU A 59 -4.52 23.09 15.94
C LEU A 59 -4.54 21.80 15.09
N HIS A 60 -3.36 21.22 14.89
CA HIS A 60 -3.24 19.88 14.33
C HIS A 60 -3.38 18.85 15.45
N ARG A 61 -4.25 17.85 15.23
CA ARG A 61 -4.37 16.72 16.14
C ARG A 61 -3.10 15.87 16.08
N LYS A 62 -2.51 15.59 17.25
CA LYS A 62 -1.28 14.78 17.37
C LYS A 62 -1.56 13.28 17.46
N ASP A 63 -2.64 12.92 18.14
CA ASP A 63 -3.02 11.51 18.32
C ASP A 63 -4.09 11.09 17.30
N PRO A 64 -3.99 9.89 16.70
CA PRO A 64 -5.07 9.34 15.90
C PRO A 64 -6.39 9.26 16.70
N LEU A 65 -7.51 9.34 16.00
CA LEU A 65 -8.81 9.06 16.63
C LEU A 65 -8.86 7.60 17.09
N ALA A 66 -9.50 7.37 18.25
CA ALA A 66 -9.73 6.01 18.74
C ALA A 66 -10.39 5.15 17.66
N GLY A 67 -9.83 3.97 17.43
CA GLY A 67 -10.24 3.07 16.35
C GLY A 67 -11.72 2.71 16.47
N ARG A 68 -12.52 3.25 15.56
CA ARG A 68 -13.91 2.82 15.35
C ARG A 68 -14.00 2.15 14.00
N ASN A 69 -14.95 1.23 13.87
CA ASN A 69 -15.31 0.71 12.58
C ASN A 69 -15.88 1.86 11.74
N ILE A 70 -15.33 2.08 10.54
CA ILE A 70 -15.79 3.13 9.63
C ILE A 70 -17.11 2.69 9.01
N PHE A 71 -17.18 1.42 8.60
CA PHE A 71 -18.34 0.86 7.95
C PHE A 71 -18.41 -0.64 8.17
N SER A 72 -19.62 -1.15 8.33
CA SER A 72 -19.88 -2.58 8.16
C SER A 72 -21.27 -2.84 7.63
N GLY A 73 -21.39 -3.87 6.81
CA GLY A 73 -22.67 -4.28 6.25
C GLY A 73 -22.55 -5.46 5.31
N ASN A 74 -23.70 -5.96 4.88
CA ASN A 74 -23.78 -7.08 3.95
C ASN A 74 -23.72 -6.57 2.50
N LEU A 75 -22.82 -7.15 1.71
CA LEU A 75 -22.72 -6.89 0.27
C LEU A 75 -22.67 -8.21 -0.50
N PHE A 76 -23.14 -8.20 -1.75
CA PHE A 76 -22.99 -9.34 -2.64
C PHE A 76 -21.64 -9.26 -3.36
N GLN A 77 -20.78 -10.25 -3.13
CA GLN A 77 -19.52 -10.43 -3.84
C GLN A 77 -19.69 -11.48 -4.95
N TYR A 78 -19.24 -11.16 -6.16
CA TYR A 78 -19.10 -12.14 -7.22
C TYR A 78 -17.82 -12.96 -7.00
N LEU A 79 -17.95 -14.28 -6.92
CA LEU A 79 -16.83 -15.21 -6.77
C LEU A 79 -16.47 -15.80 -8.13
N GLU A 80 -15.25 -15.51 -8.58
CA GLU A 80 -14.78 -15.98 -9.89
C GLU A 80 -14.62 -17.50 -9.94
N GLU A 81 -14.28 -18.15 -8.82
CA GLU A 81 -13.97 -19.58 -8.77
C GLU A 81 -15.20 -20.45 -9.08
N ASN A 82 -16.38 -20.04 -8.61
CA ASN A 82 -17.63 -20.77 -8.80
C ASN A 82 -18.70 -20.01 -9.59
N ARG A 83 -18.38 -18.80 -10.07
CA ARG A 83 -19.26 -17.91 -10.86
C ARG A 83 -20.59 -17.60 -10.18
N LYS A 84 -20.60 -17.44 -8.86
CA LYS A 84 -21.82 -17.14 -8.07
C LYS A 84 -21.66 -15.85 -7.29
N TRP A 85 -22.79 -15.17 -7.07
CA TRP A 85 -22.90 -14.10 -6.09
C TRP A 85 -23.11 -14.69 -4.70
N ARG A 86 -22.31 -14.27 -3.72
CA ARG A 86 -22.45 -14.64 -2.31
C ARG A 86 -22.61 -13.40 -1.46
N ASN A 87 -23.49 -13.47 -0.47
CA ASN A 87 -23.56 -12.46 0.56
C ASN A 87 -22.29 -12.57 1.43
N ARG A 88 -21.62 -11.46 1.66
CA ARG A 88 -20.45 -11.32 2.53
C ARG A 88 -20.70 -10.19 3.50
N PHE A 89 -20.37 -10.40 4.77
CA PHE A 89 -20.26 -9.30 5.70
C PHE A 89 -18.95 -8.56 5.47
N VAL A 90 -19.04 -7.29 5.09
CA VAL A 90 -17.90 -6.41 4.82
C VAL A 90 -17.66 -5.54 6.05
N SER A 91 -16.39 -5.39 6.45
CA SER A 91 -15.97 -4.52 7.55
C SER A 91 -14.78 -3.68 7.14
N VAL A 92 -14.84 -2.37 7.44
CA VAL A 92 -13.80 -1.39 7.12
C VAL A 92 -13.33 -0.74 8.43
N PRO A 93 -12.29 -1.28 9.08
CA PRO A 93 -11.74 -0.70 10.30
C PRO A 93 -11.08 0.67 10.03
N SER A 94 -10.66 1.35 11.10
CA SER A 94 -9.97 2.65 11.03
C SER A 94 -8.66 2.64 10.24
N GLY A 95 -8.10 1.45 9.96
CA GLY A 95 -6.93 1.26 9.08
C GLY A 95 -7.28 1.22 7.58
N TYR A 96 -8.54 1.42 7.20
CA TYR A 96 -9.03 1.44 5.81
C TYR A 96 -8.84 0.15 5.01
N THR A 97 -8.53 -0.98 5.67
CA THR A 97 -8.53 -2.28 5.01
C THR A 97 -9.96 -2.73 4.69
N ILE A 98 -10.13 -3.59 3.68
CA ILE A 98 -11.43 -4.18 3.36
C ILE A 98 -11.40 -5.64 3.80
N ASN A 99 -12.14 -5.96 4.86
CA ASN A 99 -12.25 -7.32 5.37
C ASN A 99 -13.59 -7.91 4.91
N LEU A 100 -13.56 -9.11 4.35
CA LEU A 100 -14.73 -9.85 3.87
C LEU A 100 -14.90 -11.13 4.71
N TYR A 101 -16.06 -11.31 5.30
CA TYR A 101 -16.41 -12.48 6.12
C TYR A 101 -17.56 -13.28 5.50
N GLU A 102 -17.59 -14.57 5.83
CA GLU A 102 -18.66 -15.52 5.47
C GLU A 102 -19.95 -15.33 6.26
#